data_AF-A0A2E2UYP3-F1
#
_entry.id   AF-A0A2E2UYP3-F1
#
_cell.length_a   1.000
_cell.length_b   1.000
_cell.length_c   1.000
_cell.angle_alpha   90.00
_cell.angle_beta   90.00
_cell.angle_gamma   90.00
#
_symmetry.space_group_name_H-M   'P 1'
#
loop_
_entity.id
_entity.type
_entity.pdbx_description
1 polymer ?
#
loop_
_entity_poly.entity_id
_entity_poly.type
_entity_poly.pdbx_seq_one_letter_code
_entity_poly.pdbx_strand_id
1 'polypeptide(L)' 'MSDEAAKLEHFPIGQKVRYFSVLSDLTTFHDGEVVSDPWWMGGIAVVKISGRSGAVSIHHLTPLD' A
#
# COMPACT_ATOMS: atom_id res chain seq x y z
N MET A 1 -11.27 13.84 11.00
CA MET A 1 -10.76 13.13 9.82
C MET A 1 -9.95 11.97 10.38
N SER A 2 -10.30 10.73 10.07
CA SER A 2 -9.66 9.55 10.67
C SER A 2 -8.20 9.42 10.23
N ASP A 3 -7.36 8.81 11.08
CA ASP A 3 -5.92 8.60 10.84
C ASP A 3 -5.62 7.88 9.51
N GLU A 4 -6.56 7.06 9.00
CA GLU A 4 -6.43 6.37 7.72
C GLU A 4 -6.45 7.33 6.52
N ALA A 5 -7.29 8.37 6.55
CA ALA A 5 -7.36 9.32 5.44
C ALA A 5 -6.05 10.10 5.27
N ALA A 6 -5.42 10.49 6.38
CA ALA A 6 -4.10 11.12 6.35
C ALA A 6 -3.00 10.16 5.84
N LYS A 7 -3.14 8.85 6.12
CA LYS A 7 -2.20 7.85 5.64
C LYS A 7 -2.27 7.66 4.12
N LEU A 8 -3.45 7.86 3.50
CA LEU A 8 -3.63 7.76 2.04
C LEU A 8 -2.83 8.80 1.25
N GLU A 9 -2.58 9.97 1.83
CA GLU A 9 -1.79 11.03 1.19
C GLU A 9 -0.34 10.60 0.91
N HIS A 10 0.14 9.56 1.59
CA HIS A 10 1.48 8.98 1.41
C HIS A 10 1.56 7.95 0.27
N PHE A 11 0.44 7.64 -0.39
CA PHE A 11 0.37 6.64 -1.45
C PHE A 11 -0.28 7.18 -2.74
N PRO A 12 0.20 8.29 -3.32
CA PRO A 12 -0.25 8.73 -4.64
C PRO A 12 0.17 7.74 -5.73
N ILE A 13 -0.55 7.72 -6.86
CA ILE A 13 -0.10 7.00 -8.07
C ILE A 13 1.31 7.46 -8.43
N GLY A 14 2.20 6.50 -8.69
CA GLY A 14 3.62 6.79 -8.94
C GLY A 14 4.52 6.60 -7.71
N GLN A 15 3.96 6.53 -6.50
CA GLN A 15 4.74 6.34 -5.29
C GLN A 15 5.39 4.95 -5.29
N LYS A 16 6.72 4.92 -5.17
CA LYS A 16 7.46 3.68 -4.93
C LYS A 16 7.19 3.20 -3.51
N VAL A 17 6.92 1.92 -3.36
CA VAL A 17 6.56 1.30 -2.09
C VAL A 17 7.19 -0.06 -1.94
N ARG A 18 7.45 -0.45 -0.70
CA ARG A 18 7.76 -1.81 -0.30
C ARG A 18 6.52 -2.43 0.34
N TYR A 19 6.13 -3.60 -0.17
CA TYR A 19 5.02 -4.40 0.33
C TYR A 19 5.50 -5.59 1.15
N PHE A 20 4.91 -5.79 2.32
CA PHE A 20 5.15 -6.93 3.20
C PHE A 20 3.89 -7.78 3.31
N SER A 21 3.92 -9.04 2.90
CA SER A 21 2.73 -9.92 3.02
C SER A 21 2.40 -10.26 4.46
N VAL A 22 3.40 -10.28 5.34
CA VAL A 22 3.26 -10.61 6.76
C VAL A 22 4.00 -9.53 7.56
N LEU A 23 3.28 -8.73 8.35
CA LEU A 23 3.88 -7.59 9.06
C LEU A 23 4.93 -7.99 10.11
N SER A 24 4.87 -9.23 10.61
CA SER A 24 5.88 -9.77 11.52
C SER A 24 7.14 -10.31 10.83
N ASP A 25 7.15 -10.40 9.50
CA ASP A 25 8.32 -10.77 8.70
C ASP A 25 8.68 -9.63 7.74
N LEU A 26 9.68 -8.84 8.13
CA LEU A 26 10.19 -7.72 7.33
C LEU A 26 11.33 -8.12 6.38
N THR A 27 11.68 -9.41 6.32
CA THR A 27 12.75 -9.91 5.44
C THR A 27 12.22 -10.30 4.06
N THR A 28 10.96 -10.71 3.99
CA THR A 28 10.28 -11.06 2.74
C THR A 28 9.42 -9.89 2.27
N PHE A 29 9.83 -9.26 1.17
CA PHE A 29 9.12 -8.10 0.62
C PHE A 29 9.05 -8.09 -0.90
N HIS A 30 8.15 -7.26 -1.42
CA HIS A 30 8.02 -6.95 -2.84
C HIS A 30 8.09 -5.43 -3.03
N ASP A 31 9.04 -4.97 -3.82
CA ASP A 31 9.11 -3.55 -4.21
C ASP A 31 8.26 -3.31 -5.46
N GLY A 32 7.51 -2.23 -5.45
CA GLY A 32 6.62 -1.86 -6.55
C GLY A 32 6.26 -0.39 -6.52
N GLU A 33 5.26 -0.04 -7.31
CA GLU A 33 4.77 1.33 -7.49
C GLU A 33 3.25 1.34 -7.36
N VAL A 34 2.69 2.36 -6.72
CA VAL A 34 1.23 2.53 -6.65
C VAL A 34 0.69 2.84 -8.05
N VAL A 35 -0.27 2.04 -8.53
CA VAL A 35 -0.84 2.14 -9.89
C VAL A 35 -2.34 2.40 -9.92
N SER A 36 -2.93 2.82 -8.79
CA SER A 36 -4.33 3.21 -8.72
C SER A 36 -4.56 4.21 -7.61
N ASP A 37 -5.66 4.97 -7.70
CA ASP A 37 -6.19 5.68 -6.56
C ASP A 37 -6.56 4.70 -5.43
N PRO A 38 -6.52 5.14 -4.16
CA PRO A 38 -6.95 4.32 -3.04
C PRO A 38 -8.48 4.18 -2.99
N TRP A 39 -8.94 3.04 -2.50
CA TRP A 39 -10.37 2.81 -2.24
C TRP A 39 -10.59 1.92 -1.02
N TRP A 40 -11.83 1.87 -0.55
CA TRP A 40 -12.24 1.05 0.59
C TRP A 40 -12.70 -0.33 0.13
N MET A 41 -12.15 -1.38 0.75
CA MET A 41 -12.57 -2.76 0.56
C MET A 41 -12.71 -3.43 1.93
N GLY A 42 -13.94 -3.83 2.28
CA GLY A 42 -14.19 -4.50 3.57
C GLY A 42 -13.81 -3.66 4.80
N GLY A 43 -13.92 -2.33 4.72
CA GLY A 43 -13.55 -1.42 5.82
C GLY A 43 -12.05 -1.13 5.92
N ILE A 44 -11.24 -1.58 4.95
CA ILE A 44 -9.80 -1.33 4.91
C ILE A 44 -9.47 -0.52 3.66
N ALA A 45 -8.58 0.45 3.80
CA ALA A 45 -8.04 1.21 2.69
C ALA A 45 -7.01 0.37 1.90
N VAL A 46 -7.20 0.26 0.58
CA VAL A 46 -6.37 -0.55 -0.31
C VAL A 46 -5.95 0.23 -1.56
N VAL A 47 -4.84 -0.19 -2.16
CA VAL A 47 -4.33 0.30 -3.46
C VAL A 47 -3.90 -0.87 -4.34
N LYS A 48 -3.74 -0.65 -5.65
CA LYS A 48 -3.00 -1.57 -6.53
C LYS A 48 -1.53 -1.17 -6.58
N ILE A 49 -0.64 -2.16 -6.61
CA ILE A 49 0.79 -1.95 -6.84
C ILE A 49 1.27 -2.75 -8.05
N SER A 50 2.29 -2.25 -8.74
CA SER A 50 2.95 -2.96 -9.84
C SER A 50 3.55 -4.30 -9.37
N GLY A 51 3.54 -5.30 -10.25
CA GLY A 51 4.09 -6.63 -9.96
C GLY A 51 3.23 -7.52 -9.04
N ARG A 52 2.08 -7.04 -8.54
CA ARG A 52 1.10 -7.88 -7.82
C ARG A 52 -0.25 -7.91 -8.53
N SER A 53 -0.89 -9.07 -8.45
CA SER A 53 -2.29 -9.23 -8.84
C SER A 53 -3.18 -8.91 -7.65
N GLY A 54 -4.15 -8.01 -7.84
CA GLY A 54 -5.10 -7.61 -6.80
C GLY A 54 -4.69 -6.36 -6.01
N ALA A 55 -5.55 -5.99 -5.06
CA ALA A 55 -5.33 -4.85 -4.18
C ALA A 55 -4.60 -5.27 -2.91
N VAL A 56 -3.82 -4.37 -2.34
CA VAL A 56 -3.10 -4.58 -1.08
C VAL A 56 -3.50 -3.50 -0.07
N SER A 57 -3.56 -3.88 1.20
CA SER A 57 -3.80 -2.95 2.29
C SER A 57 -2.65 -1.96 2.43
N ILE A 58 -2.97 -0.67 2.62
CA ILE A 58 -1.97 0.38 2.86
C ILE A 58 -1.19 0.15 4.17
N HIS A 59 -1.69 -0.70 5.07
CA HIS A 59 -0.99 -1.07 6.30
C HIS A 59 0.21 -1.99 6.05
N HIS A 60 0.26 -2.62 4.88
CA HIS A 60 1.34 -3.50 4.45
C HIS A 60 2.37 -2.78 3.56
N LEU A 61 2.24 -1.46 3.41
CA LEU A 61 3.09 -0.65 2.55
C LEU A 61 3.97 0.30 3.37
N THR A 62 5.22 0.40 2.96
CA THR A 62 6.16 1.42 3.39
C THR A 62 6.59 2.23 2.16
N PRO A 63 6.40 3.56 2.14
CA PRO A 63 6.94 4.41 1.08
C PRO A 63 8.46 4.27 0.98
N LEU A 64 8.98 4.28 -0.24
CA LEU A 64 10.41 4.34 -0.53
C LEU A 64 10.76 5.74 -1.02
N ASP A 65 11.79 6.35 -0.42
CA ASP A 65 12.35 7.64 -0.83
C ASP A 65 13.10 7.56 -2.18
#